data_AF-X6PY87-F1
#
_entry.id   AF-X6PY87-F1
#
_cell.length_a   1.000
_cell.length_b   1.000
_cell.length_c   1.000
_cell.angle_alpha   90.00
_cell.angle_beta   90.00
_cell.angle_gamma   90.00
#
_symmetry.space_group_name_H-M   'P 1'
#
loop_
_entity.id
_entity.type
_entity.pdbx_description
1 polymer ?
#
loop_
_entity_poly.entity_id
_entity_poly.type
_entity_poly.pdbx_seq_one_letter_code
_entity_poly.pdbx_strand_id
1 'polypeptide(L)'
;MAASAQAPATVTKPDDGYYRIVNARQRTDGKQYVYVTGKIAAQPNATKAEAMTLPGTVIHLKTENNSKNPNWLDVTKLRSQGVDVINGYLNPAIAQVNEALKNRLKAQLGTFVGTAAYYGINAEVIGKWDLKMHMQPVTTPDGRSAYYAFATVPSMQPVVDFYDEFAIRAKFGAGIAGQIKAAVRGLSNDLYLALEAKNPDKVWDAVQVLALAKIATTEYNNTEIMDVVRRYFGVDRINQGRTYYLMSGALKKIEKGRAYNPSDLANTSHNEYDGALPKFDFVNNNTTDQWFGAELPVVKDAAMWILEKVDDTNYFGVKPSTNMRGRDGKYYTTLYVDFPFQIKGDVKAYTIEGVEAKNADGYYFAKVKKLAQQGDVVPAQTAVVLECNSTNPADNQLLPQGDEKFNPSDNRLCGTFFGEAINGLTVKDGTGAEHNVTRDNIRAFNINTADSRNPIGFYKVKSNVTNIPGNKAFLVLTNAEAQAKGFVLEFEDGGTTGIETIENSKHSTESGVYYDLQGRRVENPTRGVYIVNGKKVVIK
;
A
#
# COMPACT_ATOMS: atom_id res chain seq x y z
N MET A 1 -33.80 20.84 -27.58
CA MET A 1 -33.63 19.40 -27.33
C MET A 1 -33.52 19.22 -25.83
N ALA A 2 -34.48 18.52 -25.22
CA ALA A 2 -34.47 18.24 -23.79
C ALA A 2 -33.40 17.18 -23.50
N ALA A 3 -32.49 17.47 -22.58
CA ALA A 3 -31.52 16.51 -22.08
C ALA A 3 -32.28 15.40 -21.35
N SER A 4 -32.15 14.17 -21.85
CA SER A 4 -32.60 12.95 -21.20
C SER A 4 -31.96 12.85 -19.81
N ALA A 5 -32.75 13.02 -18.76
CA ALA A 5 -32.35 12.67 -17.40
C ALA A 5 -32.15 11.15 -17.35
N GLN A 6 -30.88 10.73 -17.35
CA GLN A 6 -30.50 9.34 -17.16
C GLN A 6 -30.96 8.93 -15.75
N ALA A 7 -31.74 7.85 -15.65
CA ALA A 7 -32.18 7.31 -14.37
C ALA A 7 -30.96 7.06 -13.46
N PRO A 8 -31.06 7.32 -12.14
CA PRO A 8 -29.93 7.10 -11.23
C PRO A 8 -29.51 5.62 -11.33
N ALA A 9 -28.25 5.40 -11.69
CA ALA A 9 -27.67 4.06 -11.79
C ALA A 9 -27.91 3.34 -10.47
N THR A 10 -28.56 2.18 -10.50
CA THR A 10 -28.63 1.29 -9.34
C THR A 10 -27.20 0.99 -8.92
N VAL A 11 -26.79 1.43 -7.74
CA VAL A 11 -25.40 1.27 -7.30
C VAL A 11 -25.15 -0.22 -7.05
N THR A 12 -24.48 -0.87 -8.00
CA THR A 12 -24.16 -2.29 -7.95
C THR A 12 -22.90 -2.53 -7.13
N LYS A 13 -22.88 -3.65 -6.40
CA LYS A 13 -21.69 -4.18 -5.73
C LYS A 13 -20.46 -4.12 -6.67
N PRO A 14 -19.28 -3.66 -6.20
CA PRO A 14 -18.07 -3.69 -7.01
C PRO A 14 -17.57 -5.13 -7.19
N ASP A 15 -17.11 -5.45 -8.40
CA ASP A 15 -16.47 -6.73 -8.70
C ASP A 15 -15.12 -6.88 -7.95
N ASP A 16 -14.68 -8.12 -7.80
CA ASP A 16 -13.31 -8.42 -7.34
C ASP A 16 -12.29 -7.83 -8.33
N GLY A 17 -11.32 -7.04 -7.85
CA GLY A 17 -10.28 -6.47 -8.70
C GLY A 17 -9.60 -5.22 -8.17
N TYR A 18 -8.88 -4.54 -9.07
CA TYR A 18 -8.06 -3.38 -8.74
C TYR A 18 -8.79 -2.06 -8.98
N TYR A 19 -8.74 -1.19 -7.97
CA TYR A 19 -9.40 0.11 -7.96
C TYR A 19 -8.46 1.19 -7.45
N ARG A 20 -8.79 2.43 -7.81
CA ARG A 20 -8.41 3.62 -7.06
C ARG A 20 -9.59 4.05 -6.19
N ILE A 21 -9.28 4.48 -4.98
CA ILE A 21 -10.27 5.02 -4.05
C ILE A 21 -10.16 6.53 -4.07
N VAL A 22 -11.24 7.21 -4.43
CA VAL A 22 -11.30 8.65 -4.66
C VAL A 22 -12.29 9.29 -3.71
N ASN A 23 -11.92 10.36 -3.01
CA ASN A 23 -12.89 11.09 -2.22
C ASN A 23 -13.89 11.82 -3.13
N ALA A 24 -15.20 11.70 -2.83
CA ALA A 24 -16.22 12.29 -3.68
C ALA A 24 -16.23 13.82 -3.65
N ARG A 25 -15.72 14.43 -2.57
CA ARG A 25 -15.59 15.88 -2.46
C ARG A 25 -14.38 16.38 -3.22
N GLN A 26 -14.62 17.30 -4.15
CA GLN A 26 -13.55 18.00 -4.87
C GLN A 26 -12.80 18.96 -3.94
N ARG A 27 -11.48 18.95 -4.07
CA ARG A 27 -10.57 19.82 -3.33
C ARG A 27 -9.85 20.76 -4.27
N THR A 28 -9.53 21.95 -3.78
CA THR A 28 -8.84 22.99 -4.56
C THR A 28 -7.40 22.61 -4.91
N ASP A 29 -6.76 21.75 -4.11
CA ASP A 29 -5.42 21.21 -4.38
C ASP A 29 -5.43 19.99 -5.32
N GLY A 30 -6.61 19.53 -5.75
CA GLY A 30 -6.79 18.37 -6.61
C GLY A 30 -6.45 17.02 -5.96
N LYS A 31 -6.07 16.99 -4.68
CA LYS A 31 -5.69 15.77 -3.97
C LYS A 31 -6.92 15.06 -3.44
N GLN A 32 -7.23 13.89 -3.97
CA GLN A 32 -8.45 13.14 -3.62
C GLN A 32 -8.23 11.62 -3.58
N TYR A 33 -7.12 11.16 -4.15
CA TYR A 33 -6.84 9.74 -4.35
C TYR A 33 -6.09 9.20 -3.14
N VAL A 34 -6.57 8.07 -2.63
CA VAL A 34 -5.89 7.33 -1.56
C VAL A 34 -4.54 6.84 -2.08
N TYR A 35 -3.48 7.19 -1.35
CA TYR A 35 -2.12 6.78 -1.60
C TYR A 35 -1.55 6.11 -0.36
N VAL A 36 -1.21 4.82 -0.50
CA VAL A 36 -0.59 4.00 0.52
C VAL A 36 0.92 4.21 0.49
N THR A 37 1.48 4.70 1.60
CA THR A 37 2.90 5.08 1.73
C THR A 37 3.67 4.26 2.74
N GLY A 38 2.99 3.41 3.51
CA GLY A 38 3.61 2.53 4.49
C GLY A 38 2.64 1.43 4.94
N LYS A 39 3.16 0.49 5.75
CA LYS A 39 2.40 -0.69 6.20
C LYS A 39 1.09 -0.36 6.94
N ILE A 40 1.07 0.78 7.62
CA ILE A 40 -0.08 1.30 8.38
C ILE A 40 -0.36 2.77 8.04
N ALA A 41 0.11 3.23 6.87
CA ALA A 41 0.06 4.64 6.49
C ALA A 41 -0.51 4.81 5.09
N ALA A 42 -1.62 5.54 5.01
CA ALA A 42 -2.24 5.97 3.77
C ALA A 42 -2.95 7.31 3.99
N GLN A 43 -3.07 8.12 2.94
CA GLN A 43 -3.85 9.37 2.96
C GLN A 43 -4.49 9.62 1.59
N PRO A 44 -5.63 10.34 1.50
CA PRO A 44 -6.23 10.76 0.24
C PRO A 44 -5.49 11.95 -0.41
N ASN A 45 -4.16 11.87 -0.49
CA ASN A 45 -3.27 12.99 -0.76
C ASN A 45 -2.61 12.98 -2.15
N ALA A 46 -3.01 12.05 -3.04
CA ALA A 46 -2.58 12.05 -4.43
C ALA A 46 -3.59 12.79 -5.32
N THR A 47 -3.07 13.49 -6.31
CA THR A 47 -3.85 14.04 -7.43
C THR A 47 -4.18 12.96 -8.45
N LYS A 48 -5.14 13.23 -9.35
CA LYS A 48 -5.48 12.30 -10.44
C LYS A 48 -4.28 11.93 -11.30
N ALA A 49 -3.45 12.91 -11.66
CA ALA A 49 -2.27 12.70 -12.49
C ALA A 49 -1.20 11.85 -11.78
N GLU A 50 -0.99 12.08 -10.48
CA GLU A 50 -0.06 11.28 -9.68
C GLU A 50 -0.56 9.83 -9.54
N ALA A 51 -1.85 9.64 -9.27
CA ALA A 51 -2.46 8.32 -9.08
C ALA A 51 -2.38 7.41 -10.33
N MET A 52 -2.20 7.97 -11.52
CA MET A 52 -1.96 7.16 -12.72
C MET A 52 -0.58 6.49 -12.76
N THR A 53 0.35 6.92 -11.90
CA THR A 53 1.75 6.47 -11.92
C THR A 53 2.29 5.97 -10.59
N LEU A 54 1.58 6.24 -9.48
CA LEU A 54 1.97 5.81 -8.13
C LEU A 54 1.39 4.42 -7.82
N PRO A 55 2.22 3.38 -7.62
CA PRO A 55 1.73 2.03 -7.31
C PRO A 55 0.89 1.95 -6.04
N GLY A 56 1.19 2.78 -5.03
CA GLY A 56 0.41 2.83 -3.78
C GLY A 56 -1.01 3.36 -3.92
N THR A 57 -1.44 3.75 -5.13
CA THR A 57 -2.84 4.11 -5.41
C THR A 57 -3.64 2.98 -6.02
N VAL A 58 -2.99 1.89 -6.43
CA VAL A 58 -3.63 0.68 -6.94
C VAL A 58 -3.98 -0.21 -5.74
N ILE A 59 -5.27 -0.46 -5.55
CA ILE A 59 -5.80 -1.17 -4.38
C ILE A 59 -6.67 -2.33 -4.87
N HIS A 60 -6.32 -3.56 -4.48
CA HIS A 60 -7.20 -4.71 -4.68
C HIS A 60 -8.31 -4.67 -3.63
N LEU A 61 -9.54 -4.53 -4.10
CA LEU A 61 -10.75 -4.56 -3.28
C LEU A 61 -11.57 -5.80 -3.62
N LYS A 62 -11.97 -6.53 -2.58
CA LYS A 62 -12.98 -7.59 -2.66
C LYS A 62 -14.06 -7.35 -1.62
N THR A 63 -15.31 -7.54 -2.05
CA THR A 63 -16.48 -7.41 -1.18
C THR A 63 -17.43 -8.58 -1.30
N GLU A 64 -18.22 -8.80 -0.26
CA GLU A 64 -19.31 -9.79 -0.21
C GLU A 64 -20.60 -9.13 0.28
N ASN A 65 -21.76 -9.64 -0.11
CA ASN A 65 -23.02 -9.12 0.42
C ASN A 65 -23.10 -9.46 1.92
N ASN A 66 -23.43 -8.46 2.75
CA ASN A 66 -23.59 -8.69 4.17
C ASN A 66 -24.82 -9.57 4.43
N SER A 67 -24.66 -10.60 5.27
CA SER A 67 -25.72 -11.58 5.52
C SER A 67 -26.86 -11.07 6.42
N LYS A 68 -26.64 -9.97 7.14
CA LYS A 68 -27.61 -9.38 8.08
C LYS A 68 -28.25 -8.10 7.55
N ASN A 69 -27.57 -7.38 6.65
CA ASN A 69 -28.05 -6.13 6.07
C ASN A 69 -27.84 -6.12 4.54
N PRO A 70 -28.91 -6.20 3.73
CA PRO A 70 -28.80 -6.28 2.28
C PRO A 70 -28.25 -5.00 1.62
N ASN A 71 -28.22 -3.88 2.35
CA ASN A 71 -27.66 -2.61 1.86
C ASN A 71 -26.17 -2.47 2.16
N TRP A 72 -25.55 -3.45 2.82
CA TRP A 72 -24.16 -3.42 3.21
C TRP A 72 -23.36 -4.49 2.46
N LEU A 73 -22.09 -4.18 2.27
CA LEU A 73 -21.08 -5.05 1.72
C LEU A 73 -19.98 -5.25 2.76
N ASP A 74 -19.65 -6.50 3.07
CA ASP A 74 -18.50 -6.86 3.89
C ASP A 74 -17.24 -6.70 3.05
N VAL A 75 -16.25 -5.95 3.54
CA VAL A 75 -14.93 -5.86 2.88
C VAL A 75 -14.11 -7.09 3.27
N THR A 76 -13.81 -7.95 2.31
CA THR A 76 -13.10 -9.22 2.54
C THR A 76 -11.65 -9.19 2.08
N LYS A 77 -11.27 -8.24 1.23
CA LYS A 77 -9.88 -7.91 0.90
C LYS A 77 -9.74 -6.41 0.68
N LEU A 78 -8.72 -5.82 1.29
CA LEU A 78 -8.28 -4.46 1.00
C LEU A 78 -6.75 -4.46 1.01
N ARG A 79 -6.16 -4.61 -0.18
CA ARG A 79 -4.72 -4.87 -0.34
C ARG A 79 -4.04 -3.86 -1.25
N SER A 80 -2.87 -3.37 -0.82
CA SER A 80 -1.95 -2.58 -1.64
C SER A 80 -0.54 -2.64 -1.06
N GLN A 81 0.48 -2.49 -1.90
CA GLN A 81 1.89 -2.44 -1.48
C GLN A 81 2.32 -3.65 -0.62
N GLY A 82 1.78 -4.83 -0.93
CA GLY A 82 2.08 -6.10 -0.25
C GLY A 82 1.32 -6.32 1.05
N VAL A 83 0.48 -5.36 1.45
CA VAL A 83 -0.25 -5.37 2.71
C VAL A 83 -1.74 -5.57 2.45
N ASP A 84 -2.31 -6.63 3.02
CA ASP A 84 -3.76 -6.85 3.09
C ASP A 84 -4.23 -6.52 4.51
N VAL A 85 -4.90 -5.39 4.70
CA VAL A 85 -5.25 -4.93 6.05
C VAL A 85 -6.36 -5.76 6.69
N ILE A 86 -7.22 -6.39 5.88
CA ILE A 86 -8.31 -7.22 6.38
C ILE A 86 -7.76 -8.57 6.86
N ASN A 87 -7.03 -9.26 5.98
CA ASN A 87 -6.58 -10.63 6.26
C ASN A 87 -5.25 -10.69 7.01
N GLY A 88 -4.39 -9.68 6.85
CA GLY A 88 -3.08 -9.62 7.51
C GLY A 88 -3.11 -8.98 8.90
N TYR A 89 -4.08 -8.11 9.20
CA TYR A 89 -4.14 -7.38 10.48
C TYR A 89 -5.47 -7.52 11.21
N LEU A 90 -6.57 -7.11 10.60
CA LEU A 90 -7.87 -7.02 11.30
C LEU A 90 -8.38 -8.39 11.76
N ASN A 91 -8.52 -9.35 10.84
CA ASN A 91 -9.03 -10.68 11.16
C ASN A 91 -8.16 -11.43 12.18
N PRO A 92 -6.82 -11.45 12.05
CA PRO A 92 -5.94 -12.01 13.07
C PRO A 92 -6.10 -11.35 14.45
N ALA A 93 -6.18 -10.02 14.52
CA ALA A 93 -6.36 -9.30 15.79
C ALA A 93 -7.69 -9.68 16.45
N ILE A 94 -8.79 -9.70 15.69
CA ILE A 94 -10.11 -10.13 16.17
C ILE A 94 -10.08 -11.57 16.68
N ALA A 95 -9.40 -12.48 15.97
CA ALA A 95 -9.27 -13.87 16.38
C ALA A 95 -8.54 -14.00 17.73
N GLN A 96 -7.42 -13.28 17.90
CA GLN A 96 -6.66 -13.27 19.16
C GLN A 96 -7.49 -12.74 20.33
N VAL A 97 -8.23 -11.64 20.14
CA VAL A 97 -9.11 -11.09 21.18
C VAL A 97 -10.22 -12.08 21.53
N ASN A 98 -10.86 -12.68 20.52
CA ASN A 98 -11.92 -13.66 20.73
C ASN A 98 -11.42 -14.89 21.50
N GLU A 99 -10.22 -15.39 21.18
CA GLU A 99 -9.63 -16.52 21.87
C GLU A 99 -9.27 -16.18 23.33
N ALA A 100 -8.62 -15.03 23.56
CA ALA A 100 -8.27 -14.58 24.90
C ALA A 100 -9.50 -14.38 25.78
N LEU A 101 -10.55 -13.76 25.25
CA LEU A 101 -11.83 -13.58 25.94
C LEU A 101 -12.47 -14.93 26.26
N LYS A 102 -12.56 -15.84 25.28
CA LYS A 102 -13.12 -17.19 25.48
C LYS A 102 -12.37 -17.96 26.57
N ASN A 103 -11.03 -17.91 26.59
CA ASN A 103 -10.21 -18.59 27.59
C ASN A 103 -10.41 -18.00 28.99
N ARG A 104 -10.47 -16.67 29.12
CA ARG A 104 -10.79 -15.98 30.38
C ARG A 104 -12.17 -16.35 30.91
N LEU A 105 -13.19 -16.36 30.04
CA LEU A 105 -14.55 -16.74 30.41
C LEU A 105 -14.63 -18.19 30.87
N LYS A 106 -13.98 -19.12 30.16
CA LYS A 106 -13.91 -20.53 30.58
C LYS A 106 -13.24 -20.70 31.95
N ALA A 107 -12.13 -20.00 32.20
CA ALA A 107 -11.44 -20.08 33.48
C ALA A 107 -12.27 -19.52 34.65
N GLN A 108 -13.05 -18.47 34.43
CA GLN A 108 -13.80 -17.78 35.49
C GLN A 108 -15.23 -18.32 35.68
N LEU A 109 -15.86 -18.88 34.65
CA LEU A 109 -17.27 -19.31 34.68
C LEU A 109 -17.43 -20.82 34.44
N GLY A 110 -16.46 -21.47 33.79
CA GLY A 110 -16.54 -22.88 33.37
C GLY A 110 -16.58 -23.88 34.54
N THR A 111 -16.05 -23.51 35.71
CA THR A 111 -16.10 -24.32 36.93
C THR A 111 -17.44 -24.24 37.67
N PHE A 112 -18.29 -23.25 37.38
CA PHE A 112 -19.41 -22.90 38.25
C PHE A 112 -20.81 -23.18 37.66
N VAL A 113 -20.98 -23.06 36.34
CA VAL A 113 -22.34 -23.05 35.72
C VAL A 113 -22.52 -24.11 34.61
N GLY A 114 -21.54 -24.99 34.44
CA GLY A 114 -21.46 -25.83 33.24
C GLY A 114 -21.34 -24.97 31.97
N THR A 115 -21.27 -25.60 30.82
CA THR A 115 -21.04 -24.94 29.53
C THR A 115 -22.10 -23.91 29.12
N ALA A 116 -23.26 -23.86 29.80
CA ALA A 116 -24.43 -23.03 29.44
C ALA A 116 -24.20 -21.50 29.54
N ALA A 117 -23.62 -20.99 30.64
CA ALA A 117 -23.38 -19.55 30.79
C ALA A 117 -22.35 -19.02 29.77
N TYR A 118 -21.34 -19.85 29.46
CA TYR A 118 -20.37 -19.57 28.41
C TYR A 118 -21.03 -19.47 27.03
N TYR A 119 -21.91 -20.42 26.69
CA TYR A 119 -22.67 -20.36 25.43
C TYR A 119 -23.56 -19.11 25.37
N GLY A 120 -24.18 -18.74 26.50
CA GLY A 120 -24.94 -17.50 26.64
C GLY A 120 -24.11 -16.25 26.28
N ILE A 121 -22.93 -16.06 26.87
CA ILE A 121 -22.07 -14.91 26.54
C ILE A 121 -21.61 -14.94 25.08
N ASN A 122 -21.22 -16.12 24.59
CA ASN A 122 -20.73 -16.23 23.22
C ASN A 122 -21.82 -15.92 22.19
N ALA A 123 -23.06 -16.34 22.42
CA ALA A 123 -24.18 -16.07 21.51
C ALA A 123 -24.77 -14.67 21.71
N GLU A 124 -25.06 -14.29 22.96
CA GLU A 124 -25.85 -13.10 23.28
C GLU A 124 -25.01 -11.83 23.39
N VAL A 125 -23.69 -11.94 23.58
CA VAL A 125 -22.76 -10.79 23.62
C VAL A 125 -21.85 -10.80 22.41
N ILE A 126 -20.91 -11.76 22.35
CA ILE A 126 -19.86 -11.78 21.32
C ILE A 126 -20.46 -11.95 19.92
N GLY A 127 -21.45 -12.82 19.76
CA GLY A 127 -22.13 -13.06 18.49
C GLY A 127 -22.95 -11.87 17.96
N LYS A 128 -23.28 -10.89 18.83
CA LYS A 128 -23.96 -9.65 18.45
C LYS A 128 -22.98 -8.53 18.09
N TRP A 129 -21.70 -8.65 18.46
CA TRP A 129 -20.69 -7.68 18.08
C TRP A 129 -20.37 -7.80 16.59
N ASP A 130 -20.46 -6.67 15.90
CA ASP A 130 -20.02 -6.53 14.52
C ASP A 130 -18.64 -5.88 14.50
N LEU A 131 -17.62 -6.68 14.15
CA LEU A 131 -16.22 -6.27 14.15
C LEU A 131 -15.66 -6.13 12.73
N LYS A 132 -16.51 -6.27 11.71
CA LYS A 132 -16.09 -6.21 10.31
C LYS A 132 -16.02 -4.76 9.82
N MET A 133 -15.31 -4.57 8.71
CA MET A 133 -15.38 -3.35 7.92
C MET A 133 -16.42 -3.52 6.81
N HIS A 134 -17.20 -2.46 6.61
CA HIS A 134 -18.34 -2.45 5.71
C HIS A 134 -18.26 -1.33 4.70
N MET A 135 -18.95 -1.54 3.58
CA MET A 135 -19.28 -0.50 2.61
C MET A 135 -20.79 -0.43 2.42
N GLN A 136 -21.33 0.77 2.27
CA GLN A 136 -22.73 0.99 1.93
C GLN A 136 -22.81 1.78 0.61
N PRO A 137 -23.42 1.23 -0.44
CA PRO A 137 -23.69 1.95 -1.69
C PRO A 137 -24.52 3.21 -1.45
N VAL A 138 -24.10 4.33 -2.05
CA VAL A 138 -24.80 5.62 -2.01
C VAL A 138 -24.62 6.38 -3.32
N THR A 139 -25.42 7.43 -3.51
CA THR A 139 -25.30 8.35 -4.64
C THR A 139 -24.95 9.73 -4.12
N THR A 140 -23.93 10.35 -4.70
CA THR A 140 -23.58 11.75 -4.38
C THR A 140 -24.69 12.70 -4.84
N PRO A 141 -24.76 13.94 -4.32
CA PRO A 141 -25.76 14.92 -4.76
C PRO A 141 -25.74 15.21 -6.27
N ASP A 142 -24.58 15.05 -6.92
CA ASP A 142 -24.38 15.22 -8.36
C ASP A 142 -24.54 13.91 -9.17
N GLY A 143 -25.04 12.83 -8.56
CA GLY A 143 -25.46 11.62 -9.27
C GLY A 143 -24.38 10.55 -9.50
N ARG A 144 -23.18 10.68 -8.90
CA ARG A 144 -22.11 9.68 -9.01
C ARG A 144 -22.34 8.52 -8.04
N SER A 145 -22.02 7.31 -8.48
CA SER A 145 -21.98 6.12 -7.61
C SER A 145 -20.83 6.24 -6.62
N ALA A 146 -21.12 6.13 -5.33
CA ALA A 146 -20.15 6.20 -4.26
C ALA A 146 -20.49 5.23 -3.12
N TYR A 147 -19.63 5.20 -2.12
CA TYR A 147 -19.76 4.32 -0.97
C TYR A 147 -19.42 5.06 0.31
N TYR A 148 -20.20 4.80 1.35
CA TYR A 148 -19.73 4.99 2.71
C TYR A 148 -18.86 3.80 3.09
N ALA A 149 -17.66 4.04 3.64
CA ALA A 149 -16.83 3.01 4.26
C ALA A 149 -16.89 3.18 5.78
N PHE A 150 -17.22 2.14 6.53
CA PHE A 150 -17.48 2.27 7.97
C PHE A 150 -17.18 1.02 8.78
N ALA A 151 -17.08 1.23 10.09
CA ALA A 151 -17.06 0.18 11.09
C ALA A 151 -17.94 0.59 12.28
N THR A 152 -18.40 -0.39 13.04
CA THR A 152 -19.27 -0.16 14.20
C THR A 152 -18.50 -0.47 15.48
N VAL A 153 -18.50 0.47 16.42
CA VAL A 153 -18.04 0.19 17.78
C VAL A 153 -19.08 -0.71 18.43
N PRO A 154 -18.71 -1.88 18.97
CA PRO A 154 -19.66 -2.78 19.58
C PRO A 154 -20.51 -2.10 20.66
N SER A 155 -21.80 -2.43 20.71
CA SER A 155 -22.64 -1.96 21.81
C SER A 155 -22.29 -2.70 23.10
N MET A 156 -22.31 -1.97 24.21
CA MET A 156 -22.18 -2.54 25.56
C MET A 156 -23.52 -3.01 26.12
N GLN A 157 -24.65 -2.73 25.45
CA GLN A 157 -25.97 -3.17 25.90
C GLN A 157 -26.06 -4.69 26.08
N PRO A 158 -25.52 -5.54 25.18
CA PRO A 158 -25.54 -6.98 25.40
C PRO A 158 -24.81 -7.44 26.66
N VAL A 159 -23.74 -6.73 27.07
CA VAL A 159 -23.01 -7.01 28.32
C VAL A 159 -23.89 -6.65 29.53
N VAL A 160 -24.56 -5.50 29.47
CA VAL A 160 -25.51 -5.05 30.49
C VAL A 160 -26.67 -6.03 30.64
N ASP A 161 -27.27 -6.45 29.53
CA ASP A 161 -28.41 -7.38 29.51
C ASP A 161 -28.02 -8.74 30.11
N PHE A 162 -26.85 -9.27 29.71
CA PHE A 162 -26.30 -10.49 30.29
C PHE A 162 -26.12 -10.35 31.81
N TYR A 163 -25.52 -9.25 32.27
CA TYR A 163 -25.32 -9.03 33.71
C TYR A 163 -26.64 -8.89 34.46
N ASP A 164 -27.62 -8.15 33.91
CA ASP A 164 -28.95 -8.04 34.53
C ASP A 164 -29.60 -9.41 34.69
N GLU A 165 -29.58 -10.24 33.64
CA GLU A 165 -30.20 -11.55 33.67
C GLU A 165 -29.55 -12.50 34.69
N PHE A 166 -28.23 -12.58 34.71
CA PHE A 166 -27.52 -13.61 35.49
C PHE A 166 -27.06 -13.14 36.87
N ALA A 167 -26.75 -11.85 37.06
CA ALA A 167 -26.24 -11.30 38.32
C ALA A 167 -27.29 -10.52 39.12
N ILE A 168 -28.20 -9.79 38.46
CA ILE A 168 -29.22 -8.97 39.17
C ILE A 168 -30.49 -9.80 39.39
N ARG A 169 -31.06 -10.36 38.32
CA ARG A 169 -32.25 -11.23 38.37
C ARG A 169 -31.93 -12.64 38.86
N ALA A 170 -30.64 -12.96 39.00
CA ALA A 170 -30.14 -14.21 39.54
C ALA A 170 -30.79 -15.43 38.87
N LYS A 171 -30.84 -15.46 37.53
CA LYS A 171 -31.51 -16.53 36.76
C LYS A 171 -31.07 -17.96 37.14
N PHE A 172 -29.83 -18.13 37.60
CA PHE A 172 -29.31 -19.42 38.08
C PHE A 172 -29.19 -19.52 39.62
N GLY A 173 -29.84 -18.61 40.35
CA GLY A 173 -29.86 -18.57 41.81
C GLY A 173 -28.86 -17.57 42.43
N ALA A 174 -29.14 -17.20 43.68
CA ALA A 174 -28.42 -16.14 44.41
C ALA A 174 -26.93 -16.42 44.63
N GLY A 175 -26.54 -17.70 44.76
CA GLY A 175 -25.13 -18.08 44.93
C GLY A 175 -24.28 -17.74 43.70
N ILE A 176 -24.74 -18.11 42.51
CA ILE A 176 -24.06 -17.81 41.23
C ILE A 176 -24.08 -16.30 40.97
N ALA A 177 -25.20 -15.63 41.24
CA ALA A 177 -25.28 -14.18 41.15
C ALA A 177 -24.22 -13.48 42.02
N GLY A 178 -24.07 -13.89 43.28
CA GLY A 178 -23.04 -13.37 44.19
C GLY A 178 -21.62 -13.58 43.67
N GLN A 179 -21.34 -14.73 43.06
CA GLN A 179 -20.04 -15.02 42.44
C GLN A 179 -19.76 -14.14 41.21
N ILE A 180 -20.74 -13.95 40.32
CA ILE A 180 -20.59 -13.05 39.16
C ILE A 180 -20.33 -11.61 39.64
N LYS A 181 -21.10 -11.14 40.64
CA LYS A 181 -20.90 -9.81 41.24
C LYS A 181 -19.49 -9.66 41.82
N ALA A 182 -19.01 -10.66 42.58
CA ALA A 182 -17.68 -10.66 43.16
C ALA A 182 -16.57 -10.68 42.09
N ALA A 183 -16.73 -11.50 41.04
CA ALA A 183 -15.77 -11.59 39.94
C ALA A 183 -15.65 -10.27 39.17
N VAL A 184 -16.78 -9.63 38.84
CA VAL A 184 -16.79 -8.33 38.16
C VAL A 184 -16.18 -7.25 39.06
N ARG A 185 -16.55 -7.20 40.35
CA ARG A 185 -15.98 -6.22 41.30
C ARG A 185 -14.48 -6.43 41.51
N GLY A 186 -14.02 -7.68 41.47
CA GLY A 186 -12.59 -8.04 41.53
C GLY A 186 -11.80 -7.60 40.28
N LEU A 187 -12.46 -7.43 39.13
CA LEU A 187 -11.85 -6.85 37.93
C LEU A 187 -11.79 -5.33 38.00
N SER A 188 -12.91 -4.68 38.31
CA SER A 188 -13.00 -3.24 38.49
C SER A 188 -14.27 -2.87 39.25
N ASN A 189 -14.11 -2.02 40.27
CA ASN A 189 -15.25 -1.49 41.01
C ASN A 189 -16.11 -0.58 40.12
N ASP A 190 -15.51 0.21 39.23
CA ASP A 190 -16.24 1.10 38.33
C ASP A 190 -17.07 0.31 37.30
N LEU A 191 -16.50 -0.77 36.76
CA LEU A 191 -17.22 -1.69 35.88
C LEU A 191 -18.40 -2.34 36.59
N TYR A 192 -18.18 -2.79 37.82
CA TYR A 192 -19.23 -3.35 38.67
C TYR A 192 -20.37 -2.35 38.90
N LEU A 193 -20.05 -1.12 39.30
CA LEU A 193 -21.06 -0.08 39.53
C LEU A 193 -21.81 0.31 38.25
N ALA A 194 -21.11 0.37 37.11
CA ALA A 194 -21.73 0.65 35.82
C ALA A 194 -22.75 -0.42 35.41
N LEU A 195 -22.41 -1.70 35.63
CA LEU A 195 -23.29 -2.84 35.35
C LEU A 195 -24.49 -2.90 36.30
N GLU A 196 -24.30 -2.63 37.60
CA GLU A 196 -25.42 -2.51 38.55
C GLU A 196 -26.37 -1.35 38.21
N ALA A 197 -25.82 -0.24 37.69
CA ALA A 197 -26.59 0.90 37.20
C ALA A 197 -27.27 0.66 35.84
N LYS A 198 -27.01 -0.48 35.19
CA LYS A 198 -27.52 -0.84 33.85
C LYS A 198 -27.23 0.22 32.79
N ASN A 199 -26.07 0.88 32.88
CA ASN A 199 -25.71 1.98 32.00
C ASN A 199 -24.60 1.55 31.02
N PRO A 200 -24.91 1.33 29.73
CA PRO A 200 -23.95 0.83 28.76
C PRO A 200 -22.81 1.82 28.46
N ASP A 201 -23.06 3.13 28.55
CA ASP A 201 -22.03 4.16 28.33
C ASP A 201 -21.01 4.14 29.47
N LYS A 202 -21.47 4.03 30.72
CA LYS A 202 -20.56 3.86 31.87
C LYS A 202 -19.79 2.54 31.83
N VAL A 203 -20.40 1.48 31.30
CA VAL A 203 -19.70 0.20 31.07
C VAL A 203 -18.59 0.40 30.05
N TRP A 204 -18.87 1.14 28.97
CA TRP A 204 -17.87 1.49 27.95
C TRP A 204 -16.71 2.28 28.56
N ASP A 205 -16.98 3.31 29.37
CA ASP A 205 -15.94 4.09 30.07
C ASP A 205 -15.02 3.21 30.92
N ALA A 206 -15.61 2.31 31.73
CA ALA A 206 -14.85 1.39 32.55
C ALA A 206 -14.02 0.39 31.71
N VAL A 207 -14.57 -0.12 30.61
CA VAL A 207 -13.87 -1.04 29.69
C VAL A 207 -12.72 -0.32 28.99
N GLN A 208 -12.89 0.93 28.57
CA GLN A 208 -11.82 1.72 27.94
C GLN A 208 -10.62 1.86 28.88
N VAL A 209 -10.85 2.23 30.15
CA VAL A 209 -9.78 2.36 31.15
C VAL A 209 -9.03 1.03 31.32
N LEU A 210 -9.75 -0.08 31.45
CA LEU A 210 -9.17 -1.41 31.58
C LEU A 210 -8.36 -1.82 30.34
N ALA A 211 -8.87 -1.53 29.14
CA ALA A 211 -8.20 -1.84 27.89
C ALA A 211 -6.91 -1.03 27.75
N LEU A 212 -6.94 0.28 27.98
CA LEU A 212 -5.75 1.14 27.93
C LEU A 212 -4.70 0.72 28.96
N ALA A 213 -5.10 0.42 30.20
CA ALA A 213 -4.20 -0.08 31.23
C ALA A 213 -3.54 -1.40 30.82
N LYS A 214 -4.29 -2.31 30.19
CA LYS A 214 -3.74 -3.59 29.72
C LYS A 214 -2.75 -3.40 28.59
N ILE A 215 -3.04 -2.50 27.65
CA ILE A 215 -2.13 -2.25 26.52
C ILE A 215 -0.85 -1.56 26.99
N ALA A 216 -0.93 -0.71 28.01
CA ALA A 216 0.24 -0.06 28.59
C ALA A 216 1.29 -1.05 29.12
N THR A 217 0.90 -2.29 29.43
CA THR A 217 1.82 -3.36 29.87
C THR A 217 2.36 -4.22 28.73
N THR A 218 2.09 -3.87 27.47
CA THR A 218 2.52 -4.65 26.29
C THR A 218 3.56 -3.91 25.47
N GLU A 219 4.24 -4.64 24.57
CA GLU A 219 5.17 -4.07 23.59
C GLU A 219 4.53 -3.00 22.69
N TYR A 220 3.19 -2.98 22.56
CA TYR A 220 2.46 -2.02 21.75
C TYR A 220 2.39 -0.62 22.37
N ASN A 221 2.75 -0.43 23.65
CA ASN A 221 2.61 0.84 24.36
C ASN A 221 3.31 2.01 23.64
N ASN A 222 4.44 1.78 22.97
CA ASN A 222 5.21 2.83 22.31
C ASN A 222 5.11 2.78 20.77
N THR A 223 4.00 2.25 20.24
CA THR A 223 3.77 2.13 18.79
C THR A 223 2.90 3.26 18.25
N GLU A 224 3.08 3.62 16.99
CA GLU A 224 2.24 4.62 16.30
C GLU A 224 0.75 4.27 16.34
N ILE A 225 0.42 2.97 16.26
CA ILE A 225 -0.95 2.47 16.39
C ILE A 225 -1.54 2.85 17.75
N MET A 226 -0.74 2.78 18.82
CA MET A 226 -1.22 3.15 20.15
C MET A 226 -1.41 4.65 20.31
N ASP A 227 -0.58 5.46 19.68
CA ASP A 227 -0.78 6.91 19.66
C ASP A 227 -2.07 7.29 18.93
N VAL A 228 -2.42 6.56 17.87
CA VAL A 228 -3.73 6.69 17.20
C VAL A 228 -4.87 6.30 18.15
N VAL A 229 -4.77 5.14 18.80
CA VAL A 229 -5.77 4.66 19.78
C VAL A 229 -5.97 5.71 20.87
N ARG A 230 -4.91 6.13 21.58
CA ARG A 230 -5.00 7.13 22.66
C ARG A 230 -5.62 8.44 22.21
N ARG A 231 -5.31 8.91 20.99
CA ARG A 231 -5.85 10.16 20.46
C ARG A 231 -7.37 10.13 20.34
N TYR A 232 -7.96 8.99 20.00
CA TYR A 232 -9.39 8.86 19.83
C TYR A 232 -10.12 8.49 21.13
N PHE A 233 -9.53 7.64 21.97
CA PHE A 233 -10.11 7.27 23.26
C PHE A 233 -9.98 8.38 24.31
N GLY A 234 -8.86 9.11 24.35
CA GLY A 234 -8.58 10.12 25.38
C GLY A 234 -9.37 11.43 25.26
N VAL A 235 -10.28 11.55 24.29
CA VAL A 235 -11.11 12.75 24.06
C VAL A 235 -12.60 12.41 23.87
N ASP A 236 -13.03 11.25 24.37
CA ASP A 236 -14.43 10.74 24.29
C ASP A 236 -14.99 10.73 22.85
N ARG A 237 -14.13 10.49 21.86
CA ARG A 237 -14.54 10.49 20.45
C ARG A 237 -15.27 9.20 20.06
N ILE A 238 -14.92 8.08 20.71
CA ILE A 238 -15.37 6.73 20.39
C ILE A 238 -16.44 6.30 21.41
N ASN A 239 -17.66 6.06 20.93
CA ASN A 239 -18.82 5.74 21.75
C ASN A 239 -19.36 4.35 21.37
N GLN A 240 -19.78 3.58 22.37
CA GLN A 240 -20.35 2.25 22.17
C GLN A 240 -21.61 2.29 21.30
N GLY A 241 -21.80 1.27 20.46
CA GLY A 241 -22.99 1.13 19.61
C GLY A 241 -23.11 2.17 18.49
N ARG A 242 -22.05 2.93 18.22
CA ARG A 242 -22.01 3.92 17.14
C ARG A 242 -21.25 3.42 15.93
N THR A 243 -21.74 3.80 14.77
CA THR A 243 -21.08 3.55 13.48
C THR A 243 -20.25 4.77 13.12
N TYR A 244 -19.01 4.52 12.67
CA TYR A 244 -18.06 5.55 12.26
C TYR A 244 -17.73 5.39 10.80
N TYR A 245 -17.94 6.47 10.04
CA TYR A 245 -17.67 6.56 8.62
C TYR A 245 -16.33 7.24 8.36
N LEU A 246 -15.53 6.65 7.48
CA LEU A 246 -14.26 7.22 7.03
C LEU A 246 -14.54 8.46 6.18
N MET A 247 -13.82 9.55 6.43
CA MET A 247 -13.90 10.79 5.65
C MET A 247 -12.52 11.32 5.24
N SER A 248 -12.49 12.19 4.24
CA SER A 248 -11.33 13.01 3.89
C SER A 248 -11.47 14.43 4.45
N GLY A 249 -10.46 14.91 5.18
CA GLY A 249 -10.45 16.19 5.87
C GLY A 249 -10.40 15.99 7.38
N ALA A 250 -11.04 16.89 8.12
CA ALA A 250 -11.28 16.73 9.55
C ALA A 250 -12.67 17.24 9.94
N LEU A 251 -13.15 16.78 11.08
CA LEU A 251 -14.29 17.39 11.77
C LEU A 251 -13.80 18.33 12.87
N LYS A 252 -14.23 19.59 12.83
CA LYS A 252 -14.01 20.57 13.90
C LYS A 252 -15.26 20.67 14.77
N LYS A 253 -15.10 20.51 16.08
CA LYS A 253 -16.13 20.86 17.06
C LYS A 253 -15.94 22.32 17.48
N ILE A 254 -16.90 23.16 17.14
CA ILE A 254 -16.94 24.57 17.51
C ILE A 254 -17.73 24.69 18.80
N GLU A 255 -17.08 25.13 19.88
CA GLU A 255 -17.71 25.36 21.19
C GLU A 255 -18.07 26.85 21.34
N LYS A 256 -19.32 27.11 21.72
CA LYS A 256 -19.86 28.46 21.96
C LYS A 256 -20.59 28.58 23.31
N GLY A 257 -20.58 27.54 24.15
CA GLY A 257 -21.22 27.53 25.47
C GLY A 257 -22.75 27.48 25.41
N ARG A 258 -23.34 27.21 24.24
CA ARG A 258 -24.78 27.04 24.03
C ARG A 258 -25.02 25.84 23.14
N ALA A 259 -26.04 25.05 23.48
CA ALA A 259 -26.44 23.86 22.73
C ALA A 259 -26.76 24.19 21.25
N TYR A 260 -26.49 23.22 20.38
CA TYR A 260 -26.66 23.32 18.94
C TYR A 260 -28.04 23.82 18.53
N ASN A 261 -28.05 24.91 17.76
CA ASN A 261 -29.24 25.38 17.04
C ASN A 261 -28.87 25.59 15.57
N PRO A 262 -29.41 24.79 14.63
CA PRO A 262 -29.09 24.93 13.20
C PRO A 262 -29.46 26.31 12.63
N SER A 263 -30.37 27.05 13.29
CA SER A 263 -30.77 28.40 12.88
C SER A 263 -29.88 29.52 13.46
N ASP A 264 -28.96 29.21 14.37
CA ASP A 264 -28.10 30.18 15.06
C ASP A 264 -26.68 29.62 15.31
N LEU A 265 -26.02 29.18 14.23
CA LEU A 265 -24.66 28.63 14.29
C LEU A 265 -23.62 29.65 14.78
N ALA A 266 -23.88 30.95 14.65
CA ALA A 266 -22.96 31.99 15.10
C ALA A 266 -22.78 31.99 16.63
N ASN A 267 -23.84 31.64 17.38
CA ASN A 267 -23.87 31.71 18.84
C ASN A 267 -24.03 30.34 19.52
N THR A 268 -24.16 29.25 18.76
CA THR A 268 -24.33 27.90 19.30
C THR A 268 -23.20 26.96 18.89
N SER A 269 -22.92 25.97 19.74
CA SER A 269 -21.94 24.94 19.49
C SER A 269 -22.37 24.07 18.32
N HIS A 270 -21.44 23.70 17.44
CA HIS A 270 -21.76 22.94 16.23
C HIS A 270 -20.54 22.21 15.67
N ASN A 271 -20.80 21.21 14.84
CA ASN A 271 -19.79 20.57 14.01
C ASN A 271 -19.56 21.35 12.71
N GLU A 272 -18.30 21.44 12.28
CA GLU A 272 -17.89 22.05 11.01
C GLU A 272 -16.90 21.14 10.27
N TYR A 273 -17.03 21.07 8.94
CA TYR A 273 -16.06 20.37 8.11
C TYR A 273 -14.81 21.22 7.86
N ASP A 274 -13.64 20.65 8.14
CA ASP A 274 -12.35 21.22 7.75
C ASP A 274 -11.72 20.45 6.59
N GLY A 275 -11.72 21.08 5.42
CA GLY A 275 -11.09 20.57 4.20
C GLY A 275 -9.67 21.04 3.97
N ALA A 276 -8.96 21.63 4.94
CA ALA A 276 -7.62 22.17 4.71
C ALA A 276 -6.61 21.09 4.30
N LEU A 277 -6.68 19.90 4.92
CA LEU A 277 -5.71 18.82 4.70
C LEU A 277 -6.34 17.58 4.04
N PRO A 278 -5.64 16.94 3.07
CA PRO A 278 -6.09 15.70 2.45
C PRO A 278 -5.70 14.51 3.34
N LYS A 279 -6.38 14.40 4.48
CA LYS A 279 -6.11 13.35 5.48
C LYS A 279 -7.36 12.53 5.80
N PHE A 280 -7.19 11.34 6.35
CA PHE A 280 -8.28 10.58 6.92
C PHE A 280 -8.70 11.10 8.30
N ASP A 281 -10.01 11.05 8.54
CA ASP A 281 -10.67 11.23 9.83
C ASP A 281 -11.96 10.40 9.84
N PHE A 282 -12.73 10.42 10.93
CA PHE A 282 -14.00 9.71 11.04
C PHE A 282 -15.11 10.60 11.61
N VAL A 283 -16.33 10.33 11.15
CA VAL A 283 -17.56 10.93 11.68
C VAL A 283 -18.53 9.83 12.10
N ASN A 284 -19.25 10.06 13.19
CA ASN A 284 -20.23 9.09 13.66
C ASN A 284 -21.63 9.29 13.04
N ASN A 285 -22.47 8.28 13.25
CA ASN A 285 -23.87 8.28 12.85
C ASN A 285 -24.81 8.91 13.91
N ASN A 286 -24.29 9.61 14.93
CA ASN A 286 -25.13 10.17 15.98
C ASN A 286 -25.91 11.40 15.46
N THR A 287 -27.21 11.23 15.24
CA THR A 287 -28.10 12.31 14.81
C THR A 287 -28.78 13.03 15.96
N THR A 288 -28.59 12.59 17.20
CA THR A 288 -29.28 13.11 18.39
C THR A 288 -28.38 13.90 19.33
N ASP A 289 -27.15 14.23 18.91
CA ASP A 289 -26.27 15.11 19.68
C ASP A 289 -26.91 16.51 19.78
N GLN A 290 -27.32 16.88 20.99
CA GLN A 290 -27.97 18.16 21.26
C GLN A 290 -26.97 19.30 21.41
N TRP A 291 -25.68 19.01 21.61
CA TRP A 291 -24.68 20.03 21.90
C TRP A 291 -23.93 20.48 20.65
N PHE A 292 -23.48 19.55 19.80
CA PHE A 292 -22.77 19.87 18.56
C PHE A 292 -23.57 19.55 17.28
N GLY A 293 -24.70 18.84 17.39
CA GLY A 293 -25.47 18.38 16.24
C GLY A 293 -24.85 17.16 15.55
N ALA A 294 -25.47 16.72 14.45
CA ALA A 294 -25.03 15.53 13.70
C ALA A 294 -23.72 15.76 12.95
N GLU A 295 -22.88 14.72 12.83
CA GLU A 295 -21.56 14.83 12.20
C GLU A 295 -21.56 14.45 10.71
N LEU A 296 -22.09 13.28 10.38
CA LEU A 296 -22.12 12.78 9.00
C LEU A 296 -22.79 13.77 8.02
N PRO A 297 -23.95 14.38 8.34
CA PRO A 297 -24.58 15.37 7.45
C PRO A 297 -23.74 16.64 7.23
N VAL A 298 -22.85 16.99 8.16
CA VAL A 298 -22.01 18.20 8.07
C VAL A 298 -20.88 18.01 7.05
N VAL A 299 -20.30 16.82 7.00
CA VAL A 299 -19.15 16.54 6.12
C VAL A 299 -19.55 16.19 4.69
N LYS A 300 -20.80 15.76 4.47
CA LYS A 300 -21.41 15.49 3.15
C LYS A 300 -20.53 14.54 2.31
N ASP A 301 -20.26 14.90 1.06
CA ASP A 301 -19.44 14.16 0.09
C ASP A 301 -18.04 13.80 0.61
N ALA A 302 -17.52 14.50 1.63
CA ALA A 302 -16.22 14.19 2.20
C ALA A 302 -16.18 12.80 2.88
N ALA A 303 -17.33 12.25 3.29
CA ALA A 303 -17.45 10.89 3.82
C ALA A 303 -17.74 9.83 2.74
N MET A 304 -17.90 10.24 1.49
CA MET A 304 -18.22 9.34 0.38
C MET A 304 -16.98 9.04 -0.46
N TRP A 305 -16.85 7.79 -0.86
CA TRP A 305 -15.70 7.27 -1.62
C TRP A 305 -16.16 6.67 -2.94
N ILE A 306 -15.55 7.10 -4.03
CA ILE A 306 -15.79 6.60 -5.39
C ILE A 306 -14.73 5.56 -5.68
N LEU A 307 -15.14 4.45 -6.28
CA LEU A 307 -14.27 3.40 -6.75
C LEU A 307 -14.07 3.56 -8.25
N GLU A 308 -12.86 3.93 -8.67
CA GLU A 308 -12.47 3.95 -10.08
C GLU A 308 -11.72 2.67 -10.39
N LYS A 309 -12.29 1.77 -11.20
CA LYS A 309 -11.61 0.53 -11.62
C LYS A 309 -10.33 0.90 -12.37
N VAL A 310 -9.22 0.22 -12.08
CA VAL A 310 -7.99 0.36 -12.86
C VAL A 310 -8.14 -0.47 -14.13
N ASP A 311 -8.31 0.20 -15.25
CA ASP A 311 -8.60 -0.37 -16.56
C ASP A 311 -7.96 0.47 -17.68
N ASP A 312 -8.30 0.20 -18.94
CA ASP A 312 -7.74 0.94 -20.10
C ASP A 312 -8.09 2.44 -20.09
N THR A 313 -9.17 2.84 -19.39
CA THR A 313 -9.57 4.26 -19.26
C THR A 313 -8.88 4.93 -18.08
N ASN A 314 -8.87 4.25 -16.92
CA ASN A 314 -8.20 4.69 -15.71
C ASN A 314 -6.92 3.89 -15.53
N TYR A 315 -6.02 3.97 -16.52
CA TYR A 315 -4.83 3.15 -16.58
C TYR A 315 -3.87 3.38 -15.42
N PHE A 316 -3.08 2.37 -15.09
CA PHE A 316 -1.81 2.54 -14.41
C PHE A 316 -0.69 2.51 -15.46
N GLY A 317 0.27 3.42 -15.37
CA GLY A 317 1.34 3.52 -16.35
C GLY A 317 2.64 4.00 -15.73
N VAL A 318 3.77 3.62 -16.33
CA VAL A 318 5.08 4.03 -15.85
C VAL A 318 5.57 5.30 -16.55
N LYS A 319 6.21 6.18 -15.77
CA LYS A 319 6.77 7.45 -16.24
C LYS A 319 8.30 7.40 -16.15
N PRO A 320 9.01 6.87 -17.17
CA PRO A 320 10.47 6.91 -17.15
C PRO A 320 10.95 8.37 -17.24
N SER A 321 12.11 8.64 -16.63
CA SER A 321 12.71 9.97 -16.67
C SER A 321 13.31 10.26 -18.05
N THR A 322 13.24 11.51 -18.51
CA THR A 322 13.94 11.95 -19.73
C THR A 322 15.45 11.74 -19.65
N ASN A 323 15.99 11.71 -18.43
CA ASN A 323 17.41 11.48 -18.17
C ASN A 323 17.81 10.00 -18.25
N MET A 324 16.84 9.09 -18.34
CA MET A 324 17.06 7.64 -18.47
C MET A 324 16.85 7.19 -19.91
N ARG A 325 17.33 7.99 -20.87
CA ARG A 325 17.23 7.69 -22.30
C ARG A 325 18.47 6.95 -22.78
N GLY A 326 18.27 5.78 -23.36
CA GLY A 326 19.31 4.98 -24.01
C GLY A 326 19.74 5.57 -25.34
N ARG A 327 20.88 5.08 -25.86
CA ARG A 327 21.41 5.48 -27.18
C ARG A 327 20.56 4.99 -28.35
N ASP A 328 19.79 3.93 -28.13
CA ASP A 328 18.75 3.44 -29.03
C ASP A 328 17.52 4.35 -29.09
N GLY A 329 17.52 5.45 -28.32
CA GLY A 329 16.46 6.42 -28.26
C GLY A 329 15.29 6.02 -27.34
N LYS A 330 15.33 4.83 -26.75
CA LYS A 330 14.31 4.32 -25.80
C LYS A 330 14.52 4.88 -24.40
N TYR A 331 13.51 4.76 -23.56
CA TYR A 331 13.54 5.20 -22.16
C TYR A 331 13.47 4.01 -21.23
N TYR A 332 14.24 4.05 -20.14
CA TYR A 332 14.35 2.93 -19.23
C TYR A 332 13.97 3.30 -17.81
N THR A 333 13.36 2.36 -17.10
CA THR A 333 13.08 2.48 -15.67
C THR A 333 13.07 1.11 -15.02
N THR A 334 12.93 1.07 -13.70
CA THR A 334 12.68 -0.17 -12.96
C THR A 334 11.35 -0.11 -12.24
N LEU A 335 10.76 -1.27 -12.02
CA LEU A 335 9.49 -1.40 -11.31
C LEU A 335 9.52 -2.63 -10.40
N TYR A 336 8.95 -2.46 -9.20
CA TYR A 336 8.64 -3.55 -8.29
C TYR A 336 7.29 -3.25 -7.63
N VAL A 337 6.28 -4.08 -7.89
CA VAL A 337 4.89 -3.86 -7.44
C VAL A 337 4.31 -5.15 -6.88
N ASP A 338 3.30 -5.00 -6.03
CA ASP A 338 2.69 -6.13 -5.32
C ASP A 338 1.59 -6.83 -6.10
N PHE A 339 1.19 -6.29 -7.24
CA PHE A 339 0.20 -6.84 -8.15
C PHE A 339 0.83 -7.33 -9.46
N PRO A 340 0.34 -8.43 -10.04
CA PRO A 340 0.62 -8.80 -11.42
C PRO A 340 0.06 -7.77 -12.40
N PHE A 341 0.70 -7.60 -13.56
CA PHE A 341 0.22 -6.66 -14.58
C PHE A 341 0.41 -7.19 -16.00
N GLN A 342 -0.59 -6.95 -16.85
CA GLN A 342 -0.47 -7.09 -18.31
C GLN A 342 0.21 -5.86 -18.89
N ILE A 343 1.14 -6.08 -19.82
CA ILE A 343 1.71 -4.97 -20.58
C ILE A 343 0.74 -4.60 -21.72
N LYS A 344 0.21 -3.38 -21.70
CA LYS A 344 -0.70 -2.86 -22.73
C LYS A 344 0.01 -1.96 -23.74
N GLY A 345 0.92 -1.11 -23.27
CA GLY A 345 1.76 -0.26 -24.11
C GLY A 345 2.82 -1.05 -24.87
N ASP A 346 3.58 -0.38 -25.74
CA ASP A 346 4.77 -0.96 -26.36
C ASP A 346 5.96 -0.85 -25.38
N VAL A 347 5.86 -1.66 -24.32
CA VAL A 347 6.83 -1.80 -23.24
C VAL A 347 7.35 -3.22 -23.26
N LYS A 348 8.64 -3.38 -22.92
CA LYS A 348 9.22 -4.70 -22.67
C LYS A 348 9.73 -4.76 -21.24
N ALA A 349 9.45 -5.87 -20.58
CA ALA A 349 9.94 -6.16 -19.24
C ALA A 349 11.07 -7.18 -19.29
N TYR A 350 12.11 -6.92 -18.52
CA TYR A 350 13.29 -7.76 -18.44
C TYR A 350 13.67 -8.09 -17.00
N THR A 351 14.23 -9.28 -16.82
CA THR A 351 14.87 -9.75 -15.58
C THR A 351 16.38 -9.83 -15.75
N ILE A 352 17.11 -9.96 -14.64
CA ILE A 352 18.57 -10.16 -14.65
C ILE A 352 18.88 -11.58 -14.16
N GLU A 353 19.55 -12.41 -14.98
CA GLU A 353 19.88 -13.79 -14.60
C GLU A 353 21.25 -13.92 -13.92
N GLY A 354 22.17 -12.98 -14.16
CA GLY A 354 23.53 -13.08 -13.64
C GLY A 354 24.34 -11.80 -13.77
N VAL A 355 25.35 -11.67 -12.92
CA VAL A 355 26.25 -10.49 -12.82
C VAL A 355 27.72 -10.88 -12.63
N GLU A 356 28.09 -12.11 -13.00
CA GLU A 356 29.41 -12.68 -12.69
C GLU A 356 30.41 -12.56 -13.85
N ALA A 357 29.93 -12.23 -15.04
CA ALA A 357 30.73 -12.20 -16.25
C ALA A 357 31.23 -10.78 -16.61
N LYS A 358 32.35 -10.74 -17.33
CA LYS A 358 32.88 -9.52 -17.94
C LYS A 358 32.71 -9.58 -19.45
N ASN A 359 32.40 -8.44 -20.05
CA ASN A 359 32.39 -8.30 -21.50
C ASN A 359 33.83 -8.24 -22.05
N ALA A 360 33.96 -8.21 -23.38
CA ALA A 360 35.26 -8.18 -24.06
C ALA A 360 36.16 -7.00 -23.65
N ASP A 361 35.56 -5.90 -23.19
CA ASP A 361 36.24 -4.69 -22.71
C ASP A 361 36.60 -4.74 -21.21
N GLY A 362 36.30 -5.85 -20.53
CA GLY A 362 36.59 -6.06 -19.11
C GLY A 362 35.60 -5.43 -18.14
N TYR A 363 34.48 -4.89 -18.61
CA TYR A 363 33.38 -4.40 -17.76
C TYR A 363 32.53 -5.57 -17.30
N TYR A 364 32.14 -5.57 -16.03
CA TYR A 364 31.09 -6.47 -15.56
C TYR A 364 29.76 -6.07 -16.22
N PHE A 365 28.97 -7.06 -16.62
CA PHE A 365 27.64 -6.84 -17.21
C PHE A 365 26.55 -7.60 -16.44
N ALA A 366 25.33 -7.10 -16.56
CA ALA A 366 24.14 -7.77 -16.07
C ALA A 366 23.48 -8.49 -17.25
N LYS A 367 23.39 -9.81 -17.17
CA LYS A 367 22.79 -10.65 -18.21
C LYS A 367 21.28 -10.44 -18.21
N VAL A 368 20.77 -9.76 -19.24
CA VAL A 368 19.36 -9.39 -19.36
C VAL A 368 18.59 -10.49 -20.08
N LYS A 369 17.47 -10.92 -19.49
CA LYS A 369 16.51 -11.83 -20.12
C LYS A 369 15.16 -11.15 -20.29
N LYS A 370 14.60 -11.27 -21.48
CA LYS A 370 13.24 -10.80 -21.79
C LYS A 370 12.23 -11.66 -21.06
N LEU A 371 11.42 -11.03 -20.22
CA LEU A 371 10.39 -11.70 -19.43
C LEU A 371 9.03 -11.62 -20.12
N ALA A 372 8.66 -10.42 -20.58
CA ALA A 372 7.33 -10.14 -21.09
C ALA A 372 7.37 -8.96 -22.06
N GLN A 373 6.44 -8.95 -23.01
CA GLN A 373 6.18 -7.85 -23.93
C GLN A 373 4.68 -7.55 -23.99
N GLN A 374 4.25 -6.70 -24.92
CA GLN A 374 2.84 -6.35 -25.08
C GLN A 374 1.93 -7.59 -25.16
N GLY A 375 0.88 -7.61 -24.34
CA GLY A 375 -0.07 -8.71 -24.21
C GLY A 375 0.28 -9.71 -23.10
N ASP A 376 1.56 -9.83 -22.74
CA ASP A 376 2.03 -10.75 -21.71
C ASP A 376 1.78 -10.20 -20.29
N VAL A 377 1.82 -11.10 -19.31
CA VAL A 377 1.65 -10.78 -17.89
C VAL A 377 2.97 -10.93 -17.15
N VAL A 378 3.36 -9.88 -16.44
CA VAL A 378 4.44 -9.94 -15.44
C VAL A 378 3.82 -10.37 -14.10
N PRO A 379 4.31 -11.45 -13.46
CA PRO A 379 3.80 -11.88 -12.16
C PRO A 379 3.99 -10.84 -11.05
N ALA A 380 3.14 -10.92 -10.03
CA ALA A 380 3.24 -10.09 -8.84
C ALA A 380 4.63 -10.19 -8.20
N GLN A 381 5.10 -9.10 -7.58
CA GLN A 381 6.36 -9.10 -6.82
C GLN A 381 7.57 -9.52 -7.67
N THR A 382 7.53 -9.27 -8.98
CA THR A 382 8.67 -9.47 -9.89
C THR A 382 9.37 -8.14 -10.13
N ALA A 383 10.64 -8.06 -9.76
CA ALA A 383 11.45 -6.87 -10.00
C ALA A 383 11.92 -6.84 -11.46
N VAL A 384 11.61 -5.78 -12.20
CA VAL A 384 11.88 -5.70 -13.65
C VAL A 384 12.57 -4.41 -14.05
N VAL A 385 13.35 -4.49 -15.12
CA VAL A 385 13.72 -3.34 -15.96
C VAL A 385 12.66 -3.20 -17.05
N LEU A 386 12.17 -1.99 -17.28
CA LEU A 386 11.20 -1.66 -18.32
C LEU A 386 11.88 -0.81 -19.40
N GLU A 387 11.77 -1.24 -20.65
CA GLU A 387 12.07 -0.46 -21.85
C GLU A 387 10.78 0.16 -22.38
N CYS A 388 10.77 1.47 -22.56
CA CYS A 388 9.61 2.27 -22.94
C CYS A 388 9.94 3.12 -24.18
N ASN A 389 8.95 3.33 -25.04
CA ASN A 389 9.09 4.18 -26.22
C ASN A 389 8.89 5.68 -25.95
N SER A 390 8.31 6.02 -24.81
CA SER A 390 7.87 7.37 -24.46
C SER A 390 8.03 7.61 -22.96
N THR A 391 8.07 8.89 -22.56
CA THR A 391 7.99 9.28 -21.15
C THR A 391 6.56 9.54 -20.69
N ASN A 392 5.59 9.49 -21.60
CA ASN A 392 4.18 9.66 -21.29
C ASN A 392 3.59 8.36 -20.71
N PRO A 393 3.04 8.35 -19.49
CA PRO A 393 2.44 7.16 -18.87
C PRO A 393 1.32 6.53 -19.70
N ALA A 394 0.59 7.31 -20.50
CA ALA A 394 -0.47 6.81 -21.36
C ALA A 394 0.03 5.89 -22.48
N ASP A 395 1.30 5.98 -22.84
CA ASP A 395 1.95 5.12 -23.85
C ASP A 395 2.58 3.87 -23.19
N ASN A 396 2.73 3.87 -21.87
CA ASN A 396 3.43 2.86 -21.08
C ASN A 396 2.50 2.17 -20.08
N GLN A 397 1.30 1.82 -20.53
CA GLN A 397 0.25 1.28 -19.68
C GLN A 397 0.54 -0.15 -19.23
N LEU A 398 0.32 -0.39 -17.94
CA LEU A 398 0.45 -1.68 -17.26
C LEU A 398 -0.89 -1.94 -16.54
N LEU A 399 -1.66 -2.91 -17.00
CA LEU A 399 -2.98 -3.21 -16.46
C LEU A 399 -2.87 -4.23 -15.31
N PRO A 400 -3.18 -3.86 -14.05
CA PRO A 400 -3.18 -4.82 -12.95
C PRO A 400 -4.23 -5.92 -13.15
N GLN A 401 -3.82 -7.19 -13.10
CA GLN A 401 -4.75 -8.32 -13.25
C GLN A 401 -4.20 -9.65 -12.72
N GLY A 402 -5.06 -10.45 -12.10
CA GLY A 402 -4.72 -11.79 -11.60
C GLY A 402 -4.44 -11.83 -10.10
N ASP A 403 -3.79 -12.90 -9.64
CA ASP A 403 -3.51 -13.15 -8.22
C ASP A 403 -2.16 -12.56 -7.77
N GLU A 404 -2.09 -12.02 -6.55
CA GLU A 404 -0.85 -11.44 -5.96
C GLU A 404 0.17 -12.47 -5.47
N LYS A 405 0.20 -13.66 -6.05
CA LYS A 405 1.11 -14.72 -5.62
C LYS A 405 2.52 -14.44 -6.13
N PHE A 406 3.49 -14.53 -5.23
CA PHE A 406 4.90 -14.57 -5.60
C PHE A 406 5.17 -15.76 -6.52
N ASN A 407 5.91 -15.53 -7.60
CA ASN A 407 6.34 -16.57 -8.51
C ASN A 407 7.88 -16.65 -8.50
N PRO A 408 8.47 -17.70 -7.90
CA PRO A 408 9.92 -17.89 -7.89
C PRO A 408 10.52 -17.89 -9.29
N SER A 409 11.71 -17.32 -9.43
CA SER A 409 12.48 -17.23 -10.68
C SER A 409 13.98 -17.05 -10.39
N ASP A 410 14.83 -17.20 -11.39
CA ASP A 410 16.28 -16.95 -11.25
C ASP A 410 16.64 -15.45 -11.33
N ASN A 411 15.66 -14.57 -11.17
CA ASN A 411 15.85 -13.13 -11.27
C ASN A 411 16.65 -12.58 -10.08
N ARG A 412 17.79 -11.94 -10.36
CA ARG A 412 18.69 -11.35 -9.37
C ARG A 412 18.21 -10.00 -8.84
N LEU A 413 17.23 -9.38 -9.48
CA LEU A 413 16.70 -8.10 -9.04
C LEU A 413 15.90 -8.24 -7.75
N CYS A 414 16.17 -7.33 -6.83
CA CYS A 414 15.44 -7.13 -5.60
C CYS A 414 14.57 -5.86 -5.72
N GLY A 415 13.61 -5.71 -4.80
CA GLY A 415 12.82 -4.49 -4.68
C GLY A 415 12.17 -4.35 -3.32
N THR A 416 11.65 -3.15 -3.05
CA THR A 416 10.84 -2.85 -1.86
C THR A 416 9.55 -2.15 -2.29
N PHE A 417 8.45 -2.35 -1.57
CA PHE A 417 7.20 -1.62 -1.84
C PHE A 417 7.29 -0.17 -1.35
N PHE A 418 7.87 0.02 -0.16
CA PHE A 418 8.03 1.33 0.46
C PHE A 418 9.47 1.83 0.35
N GLY A 419 9.63 3.15 0.54
CA GLY A 419 10.95 3.73 0.70
C GLY A 419 11.51 3.36 2.07
N GLU A 420 12.70 2.75 2.07
CA GLU A 420 13.31 2.18 3.28
C GLU A 420 14.75 2.69 3.45
N ALA A 421 15.19 2.85 4.69
CA ALA A 421 16.59 3.14 4.98
C ALA A 421 17.46 1.93 4.61
N ILE A 422 18.66 2.15 4.05
CA ILE A 422 19.59 1.07 3.70
C ILE A 422 20.05 0.32 4.97
N ASN A 423 20.24 1.05 6.08
CA ASN A 423 20.72 0.46 7.32
C ASN A 423 19.66 -0.47 7.93
N GLY A 424 19.99 -1.75 8.09
CA GLY A 424 19.07 -2.76 8.63
C GLY A 424 18.03 -3.28 7.63
N LEU A 425 18.16 -2.95 6.33
CA LEU A 425 17.26 -3.44 5.30
C LEU A 425 17.64 -4.87 4.87
N THR A 426 16.65 -5.75 4.87
CA THR A 426 16.71 -7.09 4.27
C THR A 426 15.68 -7.18 3.16
N VAL A 427 16.08 -7.70 2.01
CA VAL A 427 15.21 -7.86 0.82
C VAL A 427 15.30 -9.25 0.24
N LYS A 428 14.34 -9.61 -0.61
CA LYS A 428 14.33 -10.88 -1.34
C LYS A 428 14.62 -10.66 -2.82
N ASP A 429 15.38 -11.57 -3.42
CA ASP A 429 15.51 -11.67 -4.87
C ASP A 429 14.38 -12.54 -5.47
N GLY A 430 14.44 -12.79 -6.78
CA GLY A 430 13.47 -13.60 -7.49
C GLY A 430 13.41 -15.06 -7.05
N THR A 431 14.44 -15.59 -6.39
CA THR A 431 14.44 -16.96 -5.83
C THR A 431 13.75 -17.00 -4.47
N GLY A 432 13.55 -15.84 -3.84
CA GLY A 432 13.06 -15.69 -2.48
C GLY A 432 14.18 -15.68 -1.43
N ALA A 433 15.45 -15.74 -1.84
CA ALA A 433 16.59 -15.66 -0.94
C ALA A 433 16.70 -14.27 -0.30
N GLU A 434 16.98 -14.24 1.01
CA GLU A 434 17.10 -13.00 1.76
C GLU A 434 18.52 -12.44 1.72
N HIS A 435 18.63 -11.13 1.45
CA HIS A 435 19.89 -10.41 1.34
C HIS A 435 19.88 -9.19 2.24
N ASN A 436 20.93 -9.05 3.05
CA ASN A 436 21.16 -7.83 3.82
C ASN A 436 21.74 -6.75 2.91
N VAL A 437 21.08 -5.61 2.88
CA VAL A 437 21.48 -4.49 2.02
C VAL A 437 22.45 -3.60 2.77
N THR A 438 23.56 -3.28 2.11
CA THR A 438 24.55 -2.31 2.58
C THR A 438 24.83 -1.31 1.47
N ARG A 439 25.47 -0.19 1.82
CA ARG A 439 25.91 0.78 0.81
C ARG A 439 26.93 0.21 -0.17
N ASP A 440 27.68 -0.81 0.24
CA ASP A 440 28.75 -1.37 -0.58
C ASP A 440 28.25 -2.42 -1.57
N ASN A 441 27.20 -3.18 -1.22
CA ASN A 441 26.65 -4.22 -2.08
C ASN A 441 25.45 -3.79 -2.93
N ILE A 442 24.82 -2.65 -2.67
CA ILE A 442 23.70 -2.19 -3.50
C ILE A 442 24.16 -1.58 -4.83
N ARG A 443 23.47 -1.91 -5.93
CA ARG A 443 23.60 -1.22 -7.22
C ARG A 443 22.22 -0.75 -7.67
N ALA A 444 22.07 0.57 -7.84
CA ALA A 444 20.84 1.19 -8.29
C ALA A 444 20.86 1.38 -9.81
N PHE A 445 19.68 1.24 -10.42
CA PHE A 445 19.53 1.46 -11.86
C PHE A 445 19.78 2.93 -12.22
N ASN A 446 20.69 3.18 -13.16
CA ASN A 446 21.07 4.53 -13.57
C ASN A 446 21.71 4.54 -14.96
N ILE A 447 22.08 5.73 -15.43
CA ILE A 447 22.98 5.95 -16.56
C ILE A 447 24.31 6.47 -16.04
N ASN A 448 25.42 5.94 -16.54
CA ASN A 448 26.73 6.51 -16.27
C ASN A 448 27.05 7.64 -17.26
N THR A 449 26.68 8.87 -16.89
CA THR A 449 26.91 10.07 -17.73
C THR A 449 28.38 10.51 -17.79
N ALA A 450 29.26 9.95 -16.97
CA ALA A 450 30.70 10.25 -17.01
C ALA A 450 31.41 9.44 -18.10
N ASP A 451 30.82 8.33 -18.54
CA ASP A 451 31.25 7.60 -19.72
C ASP A 451 30.56 8.24 -20.92
N SER A 452 31.32 8.62 -21.96
CA SER A 452 30.75 9.17 -23.20
C SER A 452 29.73 8.22 -23.84
N ARG A 453 29.80 6.93 -23.51
CA ARG A 453 28.87 5.87 -23.93
C ARG A 453 27.51 5.93 -23.25
N ASN A 454 27.36 6.69 -22.15
CA ASN A 454 26.13 6.77 -21.35
C ASN A 454 25.48 5.38 -21.11
N PRO A 455 26.24 4.36 -20.68
CA PRO A 455 25.68 3.02 -20.55
C PRO A 455 24.57 3.02 -19.49
N ILE A 456 23.49 2.31 -19.82
CA ILE A 456 22.40 2.00 -18.89
C ILE A 456 22.78 0.75 -18.11
N GLY A 457 22.53 0.77 -16.80
CA GLY A 457 22.93 -0.34 -15.95
C GLY A 457 22.68 -0.10 -14.49
N PHE A 458 23.26 -0.96 -13.67
CA PHE A 458 23.19 -0.89 -12.21
C PHE A 458 24.52 -0.41 -11.65
N TYR A 459 24.52 0.73 -10.96
CA TYR A 459 25.74 1.40 -10.50
C TYR A 459 25.73 1.57 -8.98
N LYS A 460 26.94 1.62 -8.39
CA LYS A 460 27.09 1.89 -6.96
C LYS A 460 26.42 3.22 -6.60
N VAL A 461 25.62 3.20 -5.54
CA VAL A 461 24.98 4.42 -5.02
C VAL A 461 26.02 5.38 -4.44
N LYS A 462 25.73 6.68 -4.50
CA LYS A 462 26.58 7.70 -3.87
C LYS A 462 26.57 7.55 -2.35
N SER A 463 27.65 7.96 -1.67
CA SER A 463 27.81 7.82 -0.22
C SER A 463 26.73 8.54 0.61
N ASN A 464 26.16 9.62 0.08
CA ASN A 464 25.09 10.39 0.73
C ASN A 464 23.69 9.77 0.55
N VAL A 465 23.55 8.69 -0.22
CA VAL A 465 22.28 7.94 -0.31
C VAL A 465 22.11 7.14 0.98
N THR A 466 21.05 7.43 1.72
CA THR A 466 20.69 6.73 2.97
C THR A 466 19.49 5.79 2.77
N ASN A 467 18.64 6.07 1.78
CA ASN A 467 17.36 5.40 1.58
C ASN A 467 17.23 4.93 0.13
N ILE A 468 16.50 3.84 -0.08
CA ILE A 468 16.12 3.35 -1.41
C ILE A 468 14.66 3.74 -1.65
N PRO A 469 14.30 4.26 -2.84
CA PRO A 469 12.92 4.55 -3.16
C PRO A 469 12.09 3.25 -3.26
N GLY A 470 10.84 3.33 -2.80
CA GLY A 470 9.87 2.25 -2.99
C GLY A 470 9.51 2.04 -4.47
N ASN A 471 9.00 0.85 -4.75
CA ASN A 471 8.58 0.38 -6.06
C ASN A 471 9.64 0.46 -7.17
N LYS A 472 10.91 0.35 -6.80
CA LYS A 472 12.05 0.34 -7.73
C LYS A 472 12.83 -0.95 -7.55
N ALA A 473 13.38 -1.44 -8.67
CA ALA A 473 14.27 -2.60 -8.67
C ALA A 473 15.73 -2.17 -8.58
N PHE A 474 16.53 -2.99 -7.91
CA PHE A 474 17.97 -2.81 -7.73
C PHE A 474 18.66 -4.17 -7.57
N LEU A 475 19.99 -4.21 -7.67
CA LEU A 475 20.78 -5.40 -7.39
C LEU A 475 21.38 -5.32 -5.98
N VAL A 476 21.47 -6.47 -5.33
CA VAL A 476 22.26 -6.67 -4.11
C VAL A 476 23.33 -7.69 -4.44
N LEU A 477 24.60 -7.27 -4.31
CA LEU A 477 25.73 -8.10 -4.66
C LEU A 477 26.07 -9.07 -3.53
N THR A 478 26.44 -10.29 -3.93
CA THR A 478 27.07 -11.27 -3.04
C THR A 478 28.53 -10.89 -2.79
N ASN A 479 29.17 -11.53 -1.81
CA ASN A 479 30.59 -11.31 -1.52
C ASN A 479 31.50 -11.61 -2.72
N ALA A 480 31.11 -12.56 -3.59
CA ALA A 480 31.85 -12.90 -4.80
C ALA A 480 31.81 -11.78 -5.85
N GLU A 481 30.74 -10.96 -5.85
CA GLU A 481 30.45 -9.95 -6.87
C GLU A 481 30.85 -8.52 -6.44
N ALA A 482 31.09 -8.31 -5.13
CA ALA A 482 31.26 -7.01 -4.50
C ALA A 482 32.41 -6.14 -5.07
N GLN A 483 33.29 -6.71 -5.90
CA GLN A 483 34.40 -5.99 -6.54
C GLN A 483 33.96 -5.06 -7.69
N ALA A 484 32.76 -5.27 -8.28
CA ALA A 484 32.29 -4.51 -9.43
C ALA A 484 31.65 -3.16 -9.04
N LYS A 485 32.08 -2.04 -9.64
CA LYS A 485 31.50 -0.70 -9.40
C LYS A 485 30.15 -0.47 -10.10
N GLY A 486 29.84 -1.27 -11.12
CA GLY A 486 28.56 -1.28 -11.81
C GLY A 486 28.50 -2.34 -12.91
N PHE A 487 27.30 -2.57 -13.42
CA PHE A 487 26.98 -3.58 -14.42
C PHE A 487 26.19 -2.91 -15.55
N VAL A 488 26.75 -2.93 -16.77
CA VAL A 488 26.03 -2.49 -17.97
C VAL A 488 25.03 -3.57 -18.37
N LEU A 489 23.87 -3.19 -18.92
CA LEU A 489 22.92 -4.16 -19.45
C LEU A 489 23.43 -4.79 -20.75
N GLU A 490 23.43 -6.12 -20.82
CA GLU A 490 23.72 -6.89 -22.04
C GLU A 490 22.51 -7.78 -22.39
N PHE A 491 21.98 -7.63 -23.61
CA PHE A 491 20.76 -8.30 -24.07
C PHE A 491 21.11 -9.53 -24.94
N GLU A 492 20.43 -10.67 -24.72
CA GLU A 492 20.76 -11.96 -25.35
C GLU A 492 20.60 -12.03 -26.88
N ASP A 493 19.76 -11.19 -27.49
CA ASP A 493 19.32 -11.38 -28.88
C ASP A 493 20.39 -11.04 -29.94
N GLY A 494 21.58 -10.55 -29.58
CA GLY A 494 22.64 -10.16 -30.53
C GLY A 494 22.23 -9.06 -31.54
N GLY A 495 20.97 -8.65 -31.54
CA GLY A 495 20.46 -7.43 -32.14
C GLY A 495 21.02 -6.29 -31.33
N THR A 496 21.99 -5.60 -31.91
CA THR A 496 22.56 -4.37 -31.40
C THR A 496 21.45 -3.31 -31.32
N THR A 497 20.68 -3.31 -30.24
CA THR A 497 19.76 -2.23 -29.89
C THR A 497 20.58 -1.03 -29.43
N GLY A 498 21.52 -0.51 -30.22
CA GLY A 498 22.31 0.71 -29.98
C GLY A 498 23.03 0.89 -28.62
N ILE A 499 22.88 -0.06 -27.70
CA ILE A 499 23.43 -0.07 -26.33
C ILE A 499 24.80 -0.76 -26.34
N GLU A 500 25.05 -1.59 -27.36
CA GLU A 500 26.37 -1.86 -27.90
C GLU A 500 26.27 -1.79 -29.43
N THR A 501 26.70 -0.70 -30.07
CA THR A 501 27.23 -0.84 -31.43
C THR A 501 28.64 -1.36 -31.27
N ILE A 502 28.74 -2.69 -31.26
CA ILE A 502 30.00 -3.41 -31.39
C ILE A 502 30.53 -3.07 -32.79
N GLU A 503 31.39 -2.06 -32.91
CA GLU A 503 32.36 -2.10 -33.99
C GLU A 503 33.29 -3.26 -33.68
N ASN A 504 32.90 -4.44 -34.14
CA ASN A 504 33.80 -5.55 -34.32
C ASN A 504 34.78 -5.13 -35.41
N SER A 505 35.78 -4.31 -35.08
CA SER A 505 37.00 -4.29 -35.85
C SER A 505 37.75 -5.58 -35.54
N LYS A 506 37.25 -6.70 -36.05
CA LYS A 506 38.12 -7.79 -36.48
C LYS A 506 38.99 -7.20 -37.59
N HIS A 507 40.10 -6.60 -37.21
CA HIS A 507 41.28 -6.67 -38.04
C HIS A 507 42.31 -7.48 -37.26
N SER A 508 42.25 -8.77 -37.54
CA SER A 508 43.39 -9.67 -37.50
C SER A 508 44.67 -8.93 -37.85
N THR A 509 45.70 -9.14 -37.04
CA THR A 509 47.07 -8.63 -37.17
C THR A 509 47.85 -9.22 -38.35
N GLU A 510 47.19 -9.59 -39.45
CA GLU A 510 47.82 -10.25 -40.60
C GLU A 510 47.25 -9.75 -41.93
N SER A 511 47.78 -8.61 -42.41
CA SER A 511 47.93 -8.24 -43.83
C SER A 511 48.49 -6.81 -43.89
N GLY A 512 49.79 -6.68 -43.70
CA GLY A 512 50.51 -5.40 -43.65
C GLY A 512 50.77 -4.83 -45.03
N VAL A 513 49.78 -4.19 -45.64
CA VAL A 513 50.00 -3.35 -46.83
C VAL A 513 50.30 -1.92 -46.37
N TYR A 514 51.53 -1.46 -46.63
CA TYR A 514 51.98 -0.12 -46.27
C TYR A 514 51.75 0.84 -47.43
N TYR A 515 51.33 2.07 -47.11
CA TYR A 515 51.30 3.18 -48.05
C TYR A 515 52.16 4.33 -47.54
N ASP A 516 52.83 5.07 -48.42
CA ASP A 516 53.46 6.33 -48.04
C ASP A 516 52.41 7.44 -47.83
N LEU A 517 52.85 8.63 -47.39
CA LEU A 517 51.97 9.76 -47.14
C LEU A 517 51.31 10.34 -48.41
N GLN A 518 51.75 9.88 -49.57
CA GLN A 518 51.22 10.21 -50.89
C GLN A 518 50.25 9.14 -51.41
N GLY A 519 49.97 8.10 -50.61
CA GLY A 519 49.02 7.04 -50.96
C GLY A 519 49.57 5.98 -51.92
N ARG A 520 50.89 5.90 -52.11
CA ARG A 520 51.53 4.86 -52.93
C ARG A 520 51.85 3.64 -52.07
N ARG A 521 51.59 2.45 -52.59
CA ARG A 521 51.89 1.18 -51.90
C ARG A 521 53.41 0.97 -51.78
N VAL A 522 53.87 0.53 -50.61
CA VAL A 522 55.26 0.27 -50.26
C VAL A 522 55.40 -1.19 -49.84
N GLU A 523 56.21 -1.96 -50.56
CA GLU A 523 56.40 -3.39 -50.28
C GLU A 523 57.42 -3.67 -49.17
N ASN A 524 58.48 -2.86 -49.10
CA ASN A 524 59.55 -3.00 -48.11
C ASN A 524 59.74 -1.67 -47.36
N PRO A 525 58.92 -1.38 -46.35
CA PRO A 525 58.96 -0.09 -45.68
C PRO A 525 60.21 -0.01 -44.78
N THR A 526 61.01 1.03 -44.98
CA THR A 526 62.16 1.37 -44.13
C THR A 526 61.73 2.32 -43.00
N ARG A 527 62.65 2.76 -42.14
CA ARG A 527 62.35 3.72 -41.05
C ARG A 527 61.62 4.96 -41.57
N GLY A 528 60.41 5.22 -41.07
CA GLY A 528 59.55 6.29 -41.59
C GLY A 528 58.09 6.18 -41.17
N VAL A 529 57.26 7.10 -41.65
CA VAL A 529 55.81 7.14 -41.36
C VAL A 529 55.04 6.60 -42.55
N TYR A 530 54.14 5.65 -42.31
CA TYR A 530 53.31 4.99 -43.32
C TYR A 530 51.84 4.98 -42.92
N ILE A 531 50.95 4.73 -43.87
CA ILE A 531 49.54 4.45 -43.61
C ILE A 531 49.32 2.94 -43.74
N VAL A 532 48.81 2.33 -42.67
CA VAL A 532 48.39 0.92 -42.64
C VAL A 532 46.96 0.89 -42.11
N ASN A 533 46.04 0.29 -42.86
CA ASN A 533 44.61 0.21 -42.51
C ASN A 533 44.00 1.58 -42.13
N GLY A 534 44.36 2.62 -42.88
CA GLY A 534 43.83 3.99 -42.69
C GLY A 534 44.43 4.76 -41.50
N LYS A 535 45.44 4.22 -40.80
CA LYS A 535 46.11 4.90 -39.67
C LYS A 535 47.59 5.15 -39.95
N LYS A 536 48.12 6.29 -39.46
CA LYS A 536 49.55 6.60 -39.49
C LYS A 536 50.30 5.69 -38.51
N VAL A 537 51.31 4.98 -39.01
CA VAL A 537 52.20 4.08 -38.26
C VAL A 537 53.64 4.52 -38.48
N VAL A 538 54.46 4.52 -37.43
CA VAL A 538 55.89 4.83 -37.53
C VAL A 538 56.68 3.53 -37.45
N ILE A 539 57.44 3.22 -38.49
CA ILE A 539 58.42 2.13 -38.49
C ILE A 539 59.75 2.72 -38.00
N LYS A 540 60.30 2.13 -36.93
CA LYS A 540 61.50 2.58 -36.24
C LYS A 540 62.75 1.81 -36.63
#